data_AF-A0A2N0SCV6-F1
#
_entry.id   AF-A0A2N0SCV6-F1
#
_cell.length_a   1.000
_cell.length_b   1.000
_cell.length_c   1.000
_cell.angle_alpha   90.00
_cell.angle_beta   90.00
_cell.angle_gamma   90.00
#
_symmetry.space_group_name_H-M   'P 1'
#
loop_
_entity.id
_entity.type
_entity.pdbx_description
1 polymer ?
#
loop_
_entity_poly.entity_id
_entity_poly.type
_entity_poly.pdbx_seq_one_letter_code
_entity_poly.pdbx_strand_id
1 'polypeptide(L)'
;MYVNGTNVWLEKYKLLGQQELLPYVLIENGKKLEQLEAEIEKLNQAIAEKDQQIESLKKENEETPTLSQFQELVDIVFSPNTDLDFNKLKKEIKGLKLKFYLPHFQKEENTLKKLITDAKEKAGTNMGKFLDLLLQIQKQIFERQQENDSFAQGQLSAYQIILQEKLDYDELQKILNEQKKLLKLEQQLRFLQSDEEEIE
;
A
#
# COMPACT_ATOMS: atom_id res chain seq x y z
N MET A 1 42.56 -74.94 -12.16
CA MET A 1 42.03 -73.56 -12.15
C MET A 1 43.14 -72.61 -12.59
N TYR A 2 42.79 -71.45 -13.18
CA TYR A 2 43.62 -70.31 -13.64
C TYR A 2 43.90 -70.28 -15.17
N VAL A 3 43.59 -69.23 -15.97
CA VAL A 3 42.94 -67.92 -15.70
C VAL A 3 42.28 -67.37 -16.98
N ASN A 4 41.13 -66.73 -16.78
CA ASN A 4 40.59 -65.57 -17.51
C ASN A 4 41.57 -64.36 -17.51
N GLY A 5 42.84 -64.52 -17.87
CA GLY A 5 43.87 -63.52 -17.58
C GLY A 5 43.88 -62.32 -18.55
N THR A 6 43.87 -62.59 -19.86
CA THR A 6 44.11 -61.58 -20.90
C THR A 6 42.95 -60.61 -21.12
N ASN A 7 41.69 -61.08 -21.06
CA ASN A 7 40.52 -60.19 -21.16
C ASN A 7 40.39 -59.27 -19.94
N VAL A 8 40.80 -59.73 -18.75
CA VAL A 8 40.80 -58.91 -17.54
C VAL A 8 41.84 -57.78 -17.62
N TRP A 9 43.01 -58.04 -18.21
CA TRP A 9 44.02 -57.00 -18.39
C TRP A 9 43.58 -55.92 -19.40
N LEU A 10 42.98 -56.31 -20.53
CA LEU A 10 42.50 -55.35 -21.54
C LEU A 10 41.38 -54.44 -20.98
N GLU A 11 40.42 -55.01 -20.25
CA GLU A 11 39.37 -54.21 -19.60
C GLU A 11 39.93 -53.32 -18.48
N LYS A 12 40.93 -53.80 -17.72
CA LYS A 12 41.64 -52.98 -16.73
C LYS A 12 42.36 -51.79 -17.35
N TYR A 13 43.01 -51.96 -18.50
CA TYR A 13 43.69 -50.85 -19.20
C TYR A 13 42.70 -49.84 -19.79
N LYS A 14 41.55 -50.28 -20.31
CA LYS A 14 40.47 -49.37 -20.73
C LYS A 14 39.91 -48.55 -19.56
N LEU A 15 39.67 -49.21 -18.42
CA LEU A 15 39.20 -48.55 -17.20
C LEU A 15 40.22 -47.52 -16.68
N LEU A 16 41.52 -47.84 -16.71
CA LEU A 16 42.59 -46.90 -16.34
C LEU A 16 42.64 -45.69 -17.28
N GLY A 17 42.57 -45.90 -18.60
CA GLY A 17 42.52 -44.80 -19.57
C GLY A 17 41.27 -43.93 -19.44
N GLN A 18 40.12 -44.51 -19.08
CA GLN A 18 38.92 -43.74 -18.75
C GLN A 18 39.11 -42.94 -17.44
N GLN A 19 39.72 -43.53 -16.41
CA GLN A 19 40.03 -42.85 -15.15
C GLN A 19 41.00 -41.66 -15.33
N GLU A 20 41.97 -41.76 -16.23
CA GLU A 20 42.90 -40.66 -16.53
C GLU A 20 42.24 -39.49 -17.29
N LEU A 21 41.17 -39.74 -18.06
CA LEU A 21 40.43 -38.72 -18.80
C LEU A 21 39.34 -38.03 -17.97
N LEU A 22 38.83 -38.68 -16.92
CA LEU A 22 37.77 -38.14 -16.05
C LEU A 22 38.11 -36.74 -15.49
N PRO A 23 39.32 -36.45 -14.96
CA PRO A 23 39.65 -35.13 -14.42
C PRO A 23 39.54 -34.00 -15.46
N TYR A 24 39.97 -34.25 -16.70
CA TYR A 24 39.93 -33.23 -17.77
C TYR A 24 38.48 -32.91 -18.18
N VAL A 25 37.65 -33.93 -18.34
CA VAL A 25 36.23 -33.77 -18.69
C VAL A 25 35.47 -33.05 -17.57
N LEU A 26 35.77 -33.35 -16.30
CA LEU A 26 35.18 -32.65 -15.15
C LEU A 26 35.56 -31.17 -15.11
N ILE A 27 36.82 -30.82 -15.38
CA ILE A 27 37.28 -29.42 -15.43
C ILE A 27 36.61 -28.66 -16.57
N GLU A 28 36.52 -29.25 -17.77
CA GLU A 28 35.90 -28.60 -18.92
C GLU A 28 34.39 -28.39 -18.73
N ASN A 29 33.70 -29.37 -18.14
CA ASN A 29 32.29 -29.24 -17.79
C ASN A 29 32.07 -28.20 -16.67
N GLY A 30 32.98 -28.12 -15.69
CA GLY A 30 32.95 -27.08 -14.65
C GLY A 30 33.04 -25.67 -15.23
N LYS A 31 33.97 -25.45 -16.18
CA LYS A 31 34.08 -24.15 -16.88
C LYS A 31 32.84 -23.80 -17.69
N LYS A 32 32.20 -24.77 -18.34
CA LYS A 32 30.93 -24.56 -19.07
C LYS A 32 29.79 -24.23 -18.10
N LEU A 33 29.76 -24.85 -16.92
CA LEU A 33 28.80 -24.56 -15.87
C LEU A 33 28.94 -23.11 -15.37
N GLU A 34 30.16 -22.69 -15.04
CA GLU A 34 30.44 -21.30 -14.59
C GLU A 34 30.05 -20.26 -15.65
N GLN A 35 30.26 -20.56 -16.94
CA GLN A 35 29.84 -19.68 -18.03
C GLN A 35 28.32 -19.56 -18.11
N LEU A 36 27.59 -20.67 -17.98
CA LEU A 36 26.13 -20.68 -17.96
C LEU A 36 25.57 -19.94 -16.73
N GLU A 37 26.18 -20.11 -15.56
CA GLU A 37 25.79 -19.39 -14.35
C GLU A 37 25.97 -17.87 -14.50
N ALA A 38 27.09 -17.43 -15.08
CA ALA A 38 27.33 -16.02 -15.36
C ALA A 38 26.35 -15.43 -16.40
N GLU A 39 25.93 -16.24 -17.38
CA GLU A 39 24.94 -15.83 -18.38
C GLU A 39 23.54 -15.73 -17.76
N ILE A 40 23.15 -16.68 -16.92
CA ILE A 40 21.90 -16.65 -16.15
C ILE A 40 21.85 -15.41 -15.26
N GLU A 41 22.94 -15.08 -14.57
CA GLU A 41 23.00 -13.90 -13.69
C GLU A 41 22.81 -12.59 -14.48
N LYS A 42 23.45 -12.48 -15.65
CA LYS A 42 23.26 -11.31 -16.54
C LYS A 42 21.83 -11.21 -17.06
N LEU A 43 21.21 -12.34 -17.44
CA LEU A 43 19.82 -12.36 -17.89
C LEU A 43 18.86 -11.97 -16.77
N ASN A 44 19.09 -12.44 -15.55
CA ASN A 44 18.29 -12.07 -14.38
C ASN A 44 18.38 -10.57 -14.09
N GLN A 45 19.57 -9.98 -14.17
CA GLN A 45 19.76 -8.53 -14.01
C GLN A 45 19.01 -7.74 -15.11
N ALA A 46 19.12 -8.16 -16.37
CA ALA A 46 18.41 -7.51 -17.47
C ALA A 46 16.88 -7.63 -17.36
N ILE A 47 16.37 -8.76 -16.86
CA ILE A 47 14.94 -8.95 -16.58
C ILE A 47 14.49 -8.00 -15.46
N ALA A 48 15.24 -7.90 -14.37
CA ALA A 48 14.90 -7.00 -13.26
C ALA A 48 14.86 -5.53 -13.70
N GLU A 49 15.80 -5.09 -14.53
CA GLU A 49 15.80 -3.73 -15.10
C GLU A 49 14.59 -3.49 -16.00
N LYS A 50 14.26 -4.46 -16.86
CA LYS A 50 13.08 -4.40 -17.75
C LYS A 50 11.78 -4.35 -16.95
N ASP A 51 11.67 -5.13 -15.89
CA ASP A 51 10.49 -5.16 -15.02
C ASP A 51 10.29 -3.80 -14.32
N GLN A 52 11.36 -3.19 -13.81
CA GLN A 52 11.31 -1.83 -13.25
C GLN A 52 10.88 -0.78 -14.28
N GLN A 53 11.37 -0.89 -15.51
CA GLN A 53 10.98 0.03 -16.59
C GLN A 53 9.50 -0.15 -16.98
N ILE A 54 9.02 -1.40 -17.06
CA ILE A 54 7.60 -1.70 -17.33
C ILE A 54 6.72 -1.15 -16.21
N GLU A 55 7.11 -1.31 -14.96
CA GLU A 55 6.36 -0.76 -13.82
C GLU A 55 6.28 0.77 -13.86
N SER A 56 7.38 1.43 -14.23
CA SER A 56 7.42 2.89 -14.39
C SER A 56 6.51 3.38 -15.52
N LEU A 57 6.55 2.73 -16.68
CA LEU A 57 5.69 3.07 -17.82
C LEU A 57 4.21 2.78 -17.54
N LYS A 58 3.90 1.72 -16.77
CA LYS A 58 2.52 1.45 -16.33
C LYS A 58 1.97 2.57 -15.46
N LYS A 59 2.76 3.06 -14.49
CA LYS A 59 2.37 4.20 -13.65
C LYS A 59 2.12 5.45 -14.50
N GLU A 60 3.03 5.77 -15.42
CA GLU A 60 2.86 6.91 -16.33
C GLU A 60 1.60 6.79 -17.21
N ASN A 61 1.30 5.58 -17.70
CA ASN A 61 0.11 5.32 -18.52
C ASN A 61 -1.21 5.33 -17.71
N GLU A 62 -1.16 5.07 -16.40
CA GLU A 62 -2.32 5.22 -15.50
C GLU A 62 -2.56 6.69 -15.12
N GLU A 63 -1.50 7.50 -15.07
CA GLU A 63 -1.57 8.94 -14.76
C GLU A 63 -1.91 9.80 -15.98
N THR A 64 -1.68 9.31 -17.20
CA THR A 64 -1.99 10.06 -18.42
C THR A 64 -3.47 9.97 -18.77
N PRO A 65 -4.15 11.11 -19.00
CA PRO A 65 -5.54 11.11 -19.46
C PRO A 65 -5.68 10.34 -20.76
N THR A 66 -6.68 9.47 -20.83
CA THR A 66 -7.02 8.73 -22.05
C THR A 66 -7.52 9.69 -23.13
N LEU A 67 -7.41 9.27 -24.40
CA LEU A 67 -7.91 10.05 -25.54
C LEU A 67 -9.42 10.38 -25.41
N SER A 68 -10.21 9.48 -24.82
CA SER A 68 -11.63 9.69 -24.53
C SER A 68 -11.85 10.82 -23.52
N GLN A 69 -11.08 10.84 -22.44
CA GLN A 69 -11.14 11.93 -21.44
C GLN A 69 -10.73 13.27 -22.05
N PHE A 70 -9.78 13.26 -22.97
CA PHE A 70 -9.40 14.46 -23.73
C PHE A 70 -10.51 14.94 -24.66
N GLN A 71 -11.19 14.03 -25.36
CA GLN A 71 -12.32 14.36 -26.24
C GLN A 71 -13.49 14.96 -25.46
N GLU A 72 -13.83 14.40 -24.30
CA GLU A 72 -14.87 14.96 -23.42
C GLU A 72 -14.53 16.39 -22.98
N LEU A 73 -13.25 16.66 -22.64
CA LEU A 73 -12.80 18.01 -22.31
C LEU A 73 -12.87 18.96 -23.51
N VAL A 74 -12.50 18.50 -24.71
CA VAL A 74 -12.61 19.29 -25.95
C VAL A 74 -14.06 19.64 -26.24
N ASP A 75 -14.99 18.70 -26.07
CA ASP A 75 -16.41 18.95 -26.27
C ASP A 75 -16.96 19.98 -25.27
N ILE A 76 -16.50 19.94 -24.01
CA ILE A 76 -16.86 20.95 -23.00
C ILE A 76 -16.31 22.33 -23.37
N VAL A 77 -15.04 22.42 -23.77
CA VAL A 77 -14.33 23.69 -24.03
C VAL A 77 -14.78 24.35 -25.33
N PHE A 78 -15.01 23.57 -26.39
CA PHE A 78 -15.28 24.07 -27.73
C PHE A 78 -16.75 23.94 -28.16
N SER A 79 -17.65 23.59 -27.23
CA SER A 79 -19.09 23.58 -27.51
C SER A 79 -19.56 24.98 -27.95
N PRO A 80 -20.25 25.10 -29.10
CA PRO A 80 -20.72 26.38 -29.60
C PRO A 80 -21.77 26.97 -28.64
N ASN A 81 -21.61 28.26 -28.31
CA ASN A 81 -22.43 29.07 -27.39
C ASN A 81 -22.15 28.92 -25.88
N THR A 82 -20.95 28.48 -25.50
CA THR A 82 -20.54 28.42 -24.09
C THR A 82 -19.36 29.36 -23.85
N ASP A 83 -19.58 30.42 -23.06
CA ASP A 83 -18.48 31.21 -22.51
C ASP A 83 -17.96 30.43 -21.30
N LEU A 84 -16.81 29.77 -21.47
CA LEU A 84 -16.31 28.81 -20.50
C LEU A 84 -15.60 29.52 -19.35
N ASP A 85 -16.34 29.81 -18.28
CA ASP A 85 -15.77 30.32 -17.04
C ASP A 85 -15.31 29.15 -16.15
N PHE A 86 -14.01 28.82 -16.22
CA PHE A 86 -13.39 27.79 -15.39
C PHE A 86 -13.55 28.06 -13.88
N ASN A 87 -13.64 29.31 -13.44
CA ASN A 87 -13.86 29.63 -12.03
C ASN A 87 -15.28 29.27 -11.61
N LYS A 88 -16.26 29.54 -12.49
CA LYS A 88 -17.66 29.10 -12.27
C LYS A 88 -17.77 27.58 -12.25
N LEU A 89 -17.13 26.88 -13.19
CA LEU A 89 -17.10 25.42 -13.22
C LEU A 89 -16.43 24.84 -11.96
N LYS A 90 -15.29 25.39 -11.53
CA LYS A 90 -14.60 24.99 -10.28
C LYS A 90 -15.52 25.16 -9.07
N LYS A 91 -16.24 26.29 -8.97
CA LYS A 91 -17.21 26.54 -7.90
C LYS A 91 -18.39 25.58 -7.93
N GLU A 92 -18.92 25.26 -9.12
CA GLU A 92 -20.03 24.33 -9.28
C GLU A 92 -19.63 22.90 -8.91
N ILE A 93 -18.44 22.45 -9.34
CA ILE A 93 -17.88 21.15 -8.93
C ILE A 93 -17.67 21.10 -7.41
N LYS A 94 -17.13 22.17 -6.79
CA LYS A 94 -16.97 22.28 -5.33
C LYS A 94 -18.33 22.16 -4.62
N GLY A 95 -19.34 22.87 -5.11
CA GLY A 95 -20.71 22.83 -4.58
C GLY A 95 -21.37 21.46 -4.71
N LEU A 96 -21.21 20.80 -5.86
CA LEU A 96 -21.70 19.44 -6.06
C LEU A 96 -21.01 18.47 -5.08
N LYS A 97 -19.67 18.50 -4.99
CA LYS A 97 -18.93 17.68 -4.02
C LYS A 97 -19.44 17.90 -2.60
N LEU A 98 -19.56 19.15 -2.14
CA LEU A 98 -20.10 19.46 -0.81
C LEU A 98 -21.49 18.85 -0.59
N LYS A 99 -22.39 18.95 -1.58
CA LYS A 99 -23.74 18.40 -1.50
C LYS A 99 -23.75 16.87 -1.31
N PHE A 100 -22.76 16.16 -1.85
CA PHE A 100 -22.60 14.72 -1.64
C PHE A 100 -21.92 14.37 -0.32
N TYR A 101 -20.83 15.07 0.02
CA TYR A 101 -20.01 14.75 1.21
C TYR A 101 -20.67 15.13 2.53
N LEU A 102 -21.43 16.24 2.57
CA LEU A 102 -21.97 16.78 3.81
C LEU A 102 -23.03 15.87 4.46
N PRO A 103 -24.03 15.32 3.73
CA PRO A 103 -24.95 14.34 4.31
C PRO A 103 -24.24 13.05 4.76
N HIS A 104 -23.24 12.61 4.01
CA HIS A 104 -22.43 11.44 4.37
C HIS A 104 -21.67 11.67 5.69
N PHE A 105 -20.99 12.81 5.82
CA PHE A 105 -20.31 13.20 7.05
C PHE A 105 -21.25 13.25 8.26
N GLN A 106 -22.42 13.88 8.12
CA GLN A 106 -23.42 13.94 9.20
C GLN A 106 -23.91 12.55 9.63
N LYS A 107 -24.08 11.62 8.69
CA LYS A 107 -24.48 10.24 8.99
C LYS A 107 -23.41 9.50 9.79
N GLU A 108 -22.15 9.64 9.37
CA GLU A 108 -21.00 9.01 10.05
C GLU A 108 -20.78 9.62 11.43
N GLU A 109 -20.90 10.95 11.56
CA GLU A 109 -20.81 11.66 12.84
C GLU A 109 -21.87 11.17 13.83
N ASN A 110 -23.12 11.02 13.38
CA ASN A 110 -24.21 10.51 14.22
C ASN A 110 -23.99 9.05 14.62
N THR A 111 -23.43 8.24 13.72
CA THR A 111 -23.08 6.84 14.01
C THR A 111 -22.00 6.77 15.09
N LEU A 112 -20.93 7.55 14.95
CA LEU A 112 -19.85 7.61 15.92
C LEU A 112 -20.35 8.11 17.29
N LYS A 113 -21.18 9.16 17.32
CA LYS A 113 -21.78 9.67 18.57
C LYS A 113 -22.55 8.58 19.31
N LYS A 114 -23.35 7.78 18.60
CA LYS A 114 -24.07 6.64 19.21
C LYS A 114 -23.12 5.60 19.79
N LEU A 115 -22.10 5.18 19.02
CA LEU A 115 -21.11 4.21 19.50
C LEU A 115 -20.38 4.69 20.77
N ILE A 116 -20.03 5.98 20.82
CA ILE A 116 -19.40 6.59 22.00
C ILE A 116 -20.36 6.60 23.19
N THR A 117 -21.62 6.99 22.99
CA THR A 117 -22.63 6.97 24.06
C THR A 117 -22.82 5.56 24.62
N ASP A 118 -23.04 4.56 23.75
CA ASP A 118 -23.24 3.17 24.16
C ASP A 118 -22.02 2.63 24.93
N ALA A 119 -20.81 2.94 24.47
CA ALA A 119 -19.57 2.57 25.14
C ALA A 119 -19.42 3.26 26.50
N LYS A 120 -19.79 4.54 26.63
CA LYS A 120 -19.78 5.25 27.91
C LYS A 120 -20.78 4.68 28.90
N GLU A 121 -21.98 4.36 28.45
CA GLU A 121 -23.01 3.74 29.28
C GLU A 121 -22.57 2.37 29.79
N LYS A 122 -21.96 1.56 28.91
CA LYS A 122 -21.42 0.24 29.26
C LYS A 122 -20.23 0.32 30.23
N ALA A 123 -19.31 1.26 30.02
CA ALA A 123 -18.07 1.35 30.80
C ALA A 123 -18.24 2.11 32.14
N GLY A 124 -19.27 2.94 32.25
CA GLY A 124 -19.54 3.79 33.41
C GLY A 124 -18.69 5.08 33.45
N THR A 125 -19.02 5.99 34.37
CA THR A 125 -18.52 7.38 34.39
C THR A 125 -16.99 7.51 34.39
N ASN A 126 -16.27 6.66 35.11
CA ASN A 126 -14.81 6.75 35.22
C ASN A 126 -14.12 6.29 33.92
N MET A 127 -14.55 5.16 33.36
CA MET A 127 -14.02 4.67 32.08
C MET A 127 -14.48 5.52 30.90
N GLY A 128 -15.66 6.15 30.99
CA GLY A 128 -16.10 7.13 29.99
C GLY A 128 -15.14 8.31 29.82
N LYS A 129 -14.47 8.75 30.91
CA LYS A 129 -13.42 9.79 30.83
C LYS A 129 -12.17 9.28 30.12
N PHE A 130 -11.78 8.03 30.37
CA PHE A 130 -10.66 7.40 29.67
C PHE A 130 -10.94 7.22 28.17
N LEU A 131 -12.20 6.91 27.80
CA LEU A 131 -12.62 6.87 26.41
C LEU A 131 -12.51 8.25 25.77
N ASP A 132 -12.97 9.32 26.43
CA ASP A 132 -12.81 10.68 25.91
C ASP A 132 -11.33 11.05 25.69
N LEU A 133 -10.45 10.69 26.63
CA LEU A 133 -9.01 10.91 26.49
C LEU A 133 -8.41 10.11 25.32
N LEU A 134 -8.80 8.85 25.17
CA LEU A 134 -8.37 8.00 24.05
C LEU A 134 -8.71 8.65 22.70
N LEU A 135 -9.95 9.11 22.54
CA LEU A 135 -10.42 9.75 21.31
C LEU A 135 -9.71 11.10 21.06
N GLN A 136 -9.41 11.86 22.10
CA GLN A 136 -8.64 13.11 21.99
C GLN A 136 -7.21 12.85 21.52
N ILE A 137 -6.54 11.84 22.08
CA ILE A 137 -5.17 11.47 21.70
C ILE A 137 -5.15 11.01 20.24
N GLN A 138 -6.11 10.18 19.83
CA GLN A 138 -6.19 9.73 18.44
C GLN A 138 -6.36 10.92 17.48
N LYS A 139 -7.21 11.89 17.85
CA LYS A 139 -7.40 13.12 17.07
C LYS A 139 -6.09 13.92 16.97
N GLN A 140 -5.37 14.10 18.06
CA GLN A 140 -4.08 14.80 18.05
C GLN A 140 -3.03 14.10 17.18
N ILE A 141 -2.95 12.78 17.27
CA ILE A 141 -2.05 11.97 16.43
C ILE A 141 -2.36 12.18 14.96
N PHE A 142 -3.65 12.16 14.61
CA PHE A 142 -4.10 12.38 13.25
C PHE A 142 -3.78 13.80 12.75
N GLU A 143 -4.13 14.83 13.54
CA GLU A 143 -3.91 16.23 13.16
C GLU A 143 -2.42 16.59 13.03
N ARG A 144 -1.56 16.00 13.86
CA ARG A 144 -0.11 16.24 13.84
C ARG A 144 0.65 15.27 12.91
N GLN A 145 -0.05 14.37 12.22
CA GLN A 145 0.55 13.30 11.41
C GLN A 145 1.58 12.46 12.19
N GLN A 146 1.34 12.26 13.49
CA GLN A 146 2.21 11.55 14.42
C GLN A 146 1.91 10.05 14.49
N GLU A 147 1.44 9.44 13.39
CA GLU A 147 1.06 8.01 13.39
C GLU A 147 2.27 7.10 13.71
N ASN A 148 3.48 7.54 13.38
CA ASN A 148 4.74 6.83 13.67
C ASN A 148 5.40 7.25 14.98
N ASP A 149 4.80 8.17 15.74
CA ASP A 149 5.35 8.63 17.02
C ASP A 149 5.16 7.55 18.10
N SER A 150 6.26 6.98 18.57
CA SER A 150 6.24 5.87 19.53
C SER A 150 5.66 6.26 20.89
N PHE A 151 5.81 7.52 21.30
CA PHE A 151 5.24 8.02 22.55
C PHE A 151 3.72 8.16 22.43
N ALA A 152 3.25 8.75 21.33
CA ALA A 152 1.82 8.93 21.09
C ALA A 152 1.09 7.58 20.92
N GLN A 153 1.70 6.62 20.22
CA GLN A 153 1.19 5.24 20.11
C GLN A 153 1.23 4.51 21.45
N GLY A 154 2.26 4.74 22.28
CA GLY A 154 2.33 4.22 23.64
C GLY A 154 1.19 4.73 24.51
N GLN A 155 0.85 6.02 24.41
CA GLN A 155 -0.30 6.61 25.12
C GLN A 155 -1.63 6.00 24.65
N LEU A 156 -1.87 5.89 23.35
CA LEU A 156 -3.07 5.24 22.81
C LEU A 156 -3.22 3.81 23.34
N SER A 157 -2.14 3.04 23.30
CA SER A 157 -2.12 1.64 23.73
C SER A 157 -2.44 1.52 25.22
N ALA A 158 -1.89 2.41 26.07
CA ALA A 158 -2.15 2.41 27.50
C ALA A 158 -3.64 2.64 27.81
N TYR A 159 -4.28 3.62 27.17
CA TYR A 159 -5.71 3.87 27.36
C TYR A 159 -6.59 2.76 26.80
N GLN A 160 -6.21 2.14 25.67
CA GLN A 160 -6.90 0.95 25.16
C GLN A 160 -6.87 -0.20 26.17
N ILE A 161 -5.70 -0.49 26.77
CA ILE A 161 -5.54 -1.55 27.77
C ILE A 161 -6.43 -1.28 28.99
N ILE A 162 -6.48 -0.04 29.48
CA ILE A 162 -7.34 0.34 30.61
C ILE A 162 -8.82 0.15 30.26
N LEU A 163 -9.23 0.57 29.06
CA LEU A 163 -10.63 0.48 28.63
C LEU A 163 -11.08 -0.97 28.36
N GLN A 164 -10.15 -1.87 28.02
CA GLN A 164 -10.43 -3.29 27.81
C GLN A 164 -10.91 -4.02 29.08
N GLU A 165 -10.77 -3.42 30.26
CA GLU A 165 -11.37 -3.96 31.48
C GLU A 165 -12.91 -3.97 31.44
N LYS A 166 -13.52 -3.13 30.60
CA LYS A 166 -14.98 -2.92 30.53
C LYS A 166 -15.56 -2.93 29.12
N LEU A 167 -14.76 -2.59 28.12
CA LEU A 167 -15.14 -2.56 26.72
C LEU A 167 -14.42 -3.65 25.96
N ASP A 168 -15.09 -4.25 24.98
CA ASP A 168 -14.45 -5.26 24.17
C ASP A 168 -13.42 -4.64 23.23
N TYR A 169 -12.40 -5.42 22.86
CA TYR A 169 -11.37 -4.97 21.92
C TYR A 169 -12.00 -4.56 20.58
N ASP A 170 -12.92 -5.36 20.05
CA ASP A 170 -13.56 -5.10 18.77
C ASP A 170 -14.44 -3.84 18.81
N GLU A 171 -15.12 -3.60 19.93
CA GLU A 171 -15.90 -2.37 20.16
C GLU A 171 -14.99 -1.13 20.14
N LEU A 172 -13.85 -1.19 20.83
CA LEU A 172 -12.87 -0.10 20.85
C LEU A 172 -12.26 0.14 19.47
N GLN A 173 -11.85 -0.92 18.76
CA GLN A 173 -11.31 -0.79 17.40
C GLN A 173 -12.34 -0.19 16.44
N LYS A 174 -13.62 -0.58 16.56
CA LYS A 174 -14.69 -0.01 15.75
C LYS A 174 -14.82 1.49 15.97
N ILE A 175 -14.84 1.95 17.22
CA ILE A 175 -14.93 3.39 17.55
C ILE A 175 -13.72 4.14 16.97
N LEU A 176 -12.51 3.63 17.17
CA LEU A 176 -11.28 4.28 16.70
C LEU A 176 -11.18 4.33 15.17
N ASN A 177 -11.61 3.27 14.48
CA ASN A 177 -11.64 3.24 13.02
C ASN A 177 -12.66 4.22 12.45
N GLU A 178 -13.86 4.28 13.03
CA GLU A 178 -14.88 5.24 12.62
C GLU A 178 -14.46 6.68 12.91
N GLN A 179 -13.78 6.95 14.05
CA GLN A 179 -13.22 8.26 14.31
C GLN A 179 -12.15 8.63 13.28
N LYS A 180 -11.22 7.74 12.94
CA LYS A 180 -10.19 7.99 11.92
C LYS A 180 -10.81 8.27 10.55
N LYS A 181 -11.85 7.53 10.17
CA LYS A 181 -12.62 7.76 8.93
C LYS A 181 -13.30 9.12 8.94
N LEU A 182 -13.94 9.50 10.05
CA LEU A 182 -14.61 10.79 10.19
C LEU A 182 -13.62 11.97 10.12
N LEU A 183 -12.45 11.86 10.75
CA LEU A 183 -11.41 12.88 10.70
C LEU A 183 -10.88 13.10 9.27
N LYS A 184 -10.73 12.02 8.47
CA LYS A 184 -10.39 12.13 7.04
C LYS A 184 -11.47 12.86 6.25
N LEU A 185 -12.74 12.54 6.49
CA LEU A 185 -13.87 13.23 5.85
C LEU A 185 -13.92 14.71 6.27
N GLU A 186 -13.61 15.02 7.54
CA GLU A 186 -13.55 16.39 8.03
C GLU A 186 -12.46 17.20 7.30
N GLN A 187 -11.26 16.64 7.10
CA GLN A 187 -10.20 17.28 6.31
C GLN A 187 -10.64 17.54 4.86
N GLN A 188 -11.29 16.56 4.22
CA GLN A 188 -11.81 16.72 2.86
C GLN A 188 -12.88 17.83 2.79
N LEU A 189 -13.76 17.90 3.78
CA LEU A 189 -14.77 18.96 3.85
C LEU A 189 -14.14 20.33 4.08
N ARG A 190 -13.13 20.44 4.96
CA ARG A 190 -12.40 21.70 5.16
C ARG A 190 -11.77 22.20 3.87
N PHE A 191 -11.15 21.32 3.09
CA PHE A 191 -10.61 21.66 1.76
C PHE A 191 -11.71 22.10 0.78
N LEU A 192 -12.87 21.44 0.80
CA LEU A 192 -14.00 21.84 -0.05
C LEU A 192 -14.70 23.11 0.44
N GLN A 193 -14.49 23.53 1.68
CA GLN A 193 -15.05 24.75 2.26
C GLN A 193 -14.07 25.92 2.22
N SER A 194 -12.76 25.67 2.24
CA SER A 194 -11.75 26.73 2.14
C SER A 194 -11.85 27.41 0.78
N ASP A 195 -11.96 28.72 0.77
CA ASP A 195 -11.95 29.53 -0.45
C ASP A 195 -10.52 29.83 -0.92
N GLU A 196 -9.56 28.99 -0.53
CA GLU A 196 -8.16 29.12 -0.95
C GLU A 196 -8.07 28.84 -2.47
N GLU A 197 -8.25 29.93 -3.20
CA GLU A 197 -7.55 30.24 -4.42
C GLU A 197 -6.05 30.28 -4.09
N GLU A 198 -5.39 29.11 -4.01
CA GLU A 198 -3.96 29.05 -4.30
C GLU A 198 -3.82 29.42 -5.79
N ILE A 199 -3.67 30.72 -6.01
CA ILE A 199 -3.14 31.32 -7.22
C ILE A 199 -1.62 31.18 -7.08
N GLU A 200 -1.03 30.20 -7.77
CA GLU A 200 0.34 30.32 -8.28
C GLU A 200 0.30 30.72 -9.76
#